data_AF-A0A8B7EBG0-F1
#
_entry.id   AF-A0A8B7EBG0-F1
#
_cell.length_a   1.000
_cell.length_b   1.000
_cell.length_c   1.000
_cell.angle_alpha   90.00
_cell.angle_beta   90.00
_cell.angle_gamma   90.00
#
_symmetry.space_group_name_H-M   'P 1'
#
loop_
_entity.id
_entity.type
_entity.pdbx_description
1 polymer ?
#
loop_
_entity_poly.entity_id
_entity_poly.type
_entity_poly.pdbx_seq_one_letter_code
_entity_poly.pdbx_strand_id
1 'polypeptide(L)'
;MMSPQDVIPVTGAGQRIIAPRSQNLPSKMENSRSSRDERRRATHNEVERRRRDKINTWIMKLATVVPDCQMDQSKQGTSKGGVLSKALDHIIKLRTQNDRMADTIKEQERILVENQVLRQQVEKLRQDNAILQANLQFRHTEHLEHDHKIESD
;
A
#
# COMPACT_ATOMS: atom_id res chain seq x y z
N MET A 1 55.02 -17.34 4.71
CA MET A 1 55.36 -18.76 4.81
C MET A 1 54.03 -19.54 4.82
N MET A 2 53.39 -19.80 3.68
CA MET A 2 53.53 -20.92 2.71
C MET A 2 52.89 -22.25 3.18
N SER A 3 51.97 -22.78 2.36
CA SER A 3 51.23 -24.07 2.48
C SER A 3 52.13 -25.30 2.49
N PRO A 4 51.57 -26.51 2.73
CA PRO A 4 51.31 -27.36 1.57
C PRO A 4 50.00 -28.20 1.61
N GLN A 5 49.44 -28.38 0.41
CA GLN A 5 48.56 -29.47 -0.02
C GLN A 5 49.15 -30.85 0.31
N ASP A 6 48.31 -31.91 0.39
CA ASP A 6 48.50 -33.07 -0.48
C ASP A 6 47.27 -34.00 -0.57
N VAL A 7 46.93 -34.31 -1.82
CA VAL A 7 45.89 -35.19 -2.34
C VAL A 7 46.58 -36.48 -2.77
N ILE A 8 46.15 -37.66 -2.30
CA ILE A 8 46.56 -38.96 -2.88
C ILE A 8 45.44 -40.02 -2.68
N PRO A 9 45.42 -41.14 -3.43
CA PRO A 9 44.39 -41.42 -4.44
C PRO A 9 43.58 -42.70 -4.17
N VAL A 10 42.37 -42.81 -4.73
CA VAL A 10 41.62 -44.07 -4.80
C VAL A 10 42.05 -44.85 -6.04
N THR A 11 42.87 -45.88 -5.85
CA THR A 11 43.05 -46.99 -6.79
C THR A 11 43.35 -48.29 -6.03
N GLY A 12 42.61 -49.37 -6.30
CA GLY A 12 43.14 -50.72 -6.13
C GLY A 12 42.24 -51.79 -5.47
N ALA A 13 41.37 -52.39 -6.29
CA ALA A 13 41.11 -53.84 -6.45
C ALA A 13 41.03 -54.83 -5.25
N GLY A 14 39.93 -55.61 -5.27
CA GLY A 14 39.76 -56.94 -4.63
C GLY A 14 38.37 -57.06 -3.99
N GLN A 15 37.50 -58.05 -4.21
CA GLN A 15 37.58 -59.39 -4.78
C GLN A 15 36.17 -59.80 -5.29
N ARG A 16 36.14 -60.76 -6.21
CA ARG A 16 34.92 -61.42 -6.74
C ARG A 16 34.26 -62.31 -5.67
N ILE A 17 32.93 -62.30 -5.59
CA ILE A 17 32.13 -63.50 -5.25
C ILE A 17 30.95 -63.60 -6.23
N ILE A 18 30.89 -64.74 -6.90
CA ILE A 18 29.93 -65.15 -7.94
C ILE A 18 29.03 -66.22 -7.32
N ALA A 19 27.70 -66.03 -7.28
CA ALA A 19 26.65 -67.05 -7.43
C ALA A 19 25.26 -66.48 -7.00
N PRO A 20 24.14 -67.11 -7.39
CA PRO A 20 23.73 -67.45 -8.75
C PRO A 20 22.45 -66.69 -9.14
N ARG A 21 22.29 -66.56 -10.45
CA ARG A 21 21.11 -66.08 -11.18
C ARG A 21 19.81 -66.72 -10.67
N SER A 22 19.09 -66.01 -9.80
CA SER A 22 17.68 -66.31 -9.51
C SER A 22 16.82 -65.85 -10.67
N GLN A 23 15.97 -66.77 -11.12
CA GLN A 23 15.19 -66.71 -12.34
C GLN A 23 14.16 -65.57 -12.32
N ASN A 24 14.07 -64.90 -13.47
CA ASN A 24 12.94 -64.06 -13.88
C ASN A 24 11.60 -64.77 -13.62
N LEU A 25 10.69 -64.10 -12.92
CA LEU A 25 9.23 -64.28 -12.99
C LEU A 25 8.56 -62.89 -12.76
N PRO A 26 7.36 -62.63 -13.29
CA PRO A 26 7.15 -61.80 -14.47
C PRO A 26 6.95 -60.30 -14.17
N SER A 27 7.62 -59.47 -14.97
CA SER A 27 7.58 -57.99 -15.05
C SER A 27 6.24 -57.40 -15.53
N LYS A 28 5.11 -58.08 -15.28
CA LYS A 28 3.77 -57.61 -15.67
C LYS A 28 3.06 -56.81 -14.57
N MET A 29 3.41 -57.03 -13.29
CA MET A 29 2.85 -56.24 -12.17
C MET A 29 3.54 -54.89 -11.99
N GLU A 30 4.83 -54.78 -12.30
CA GLU A 30 5.60 -53.54 -12.16
C GLU A 30 5.11 -52.46 -13.15
N ASN A 31 4.83 -52.84 -14.40
CA ASN A 31 4.23 -51.95 -15.39
C ASN A 31 2.81 -51.47 -15.03
N SER A 32 2.05 -52.28 -14.29
CA SER A 32 0.70 -51.89 -13.85
C SER A 32 0.74 -50.92 -12.67
N ARG A 33 1.72 -51.10 -11.76
CA ARG A 33 1.97 -50.19 -10.64
C ARG A 33 2.55 -48.86 -11.13
N SER A 34 3.52 -48.90 -12.05
CA SER A 34 4.09 -47.70 -12.66
C SER A 34 3.06 -46.91 -13.46
N SER A 35 2.16 -47.57 -14.20
CA SER A 35 1.05 -46.92 -14.92
C SER A 35 0.03 -46.28 -13.97
N ARG A 36 -0.32 -46.96 -12.86
CA ARG A 36 -1.20 -46.40 -11.83
C ARG A 36 -0.56 -45.20 -11.13
N ASP A 37 0.74 -45.28 -10.84
CA ASP A 37 1.50 -44.20 -10.23
C ASP A 37 1.74 -43.05 -11.21
N GLU A 38 1.89 -43.31 -12.50
CA GLU A 38 1.93 -42.29 -13.55
C GLU A 38 0.61 -41.53 -13.63
N ARG A 39 -0.54 -42.22 -13.58
CA ARG A 39 -1.86 -41.58 -13.56
C ARG A 39 -2.08 -40.74 -12.31
N ARG A 40 -1.59 -41.20 -11.15
CA ARG A 40 -1.59 -40.42 -9.90
C ARG A 40 -0.70 -39.18 -10.02
N ARG A 41 0.52 -39.31 -10.54
CA ARG A 41 1.44 -38.19 -10.80
C ARG A 41 0.84 -37.18 -11.79
N ALA A 42 0.23 -37.64 -12.86
CA ALA A 42 -0.44 -36.77 -13.84
C ALA A 42 -1.60 -35.97 -13.22
N THR A 43 -2.43 -36.63 -12.41
CA THR A 43 -3.55 -35.97 -11.70
C THR A 43 -3.03 -34.92 -10.71
N HIS A 44 -2.00 -35.27 -9.93
CA HIS A 44 -1.37 -34.34 -9.00
C HIS A 44 -0.75 -33.14 -9.72
N ASN A 45 -0.02 -33.37 -10.81
CA ASN A 45 0.59 -32.32 -11.62
C ASN A 45 -0.45 -31.36 -12.23
N GLU A 46 -1.59 -31.90 -12.67
CA GLU A 46 -2.70 -31.09 -13.18
C GLU A 46 -3.35 -30.24 -12.08
N VAL A 47 -3.54 -30.79 -10.88
CA VAL A 47 -4.06 -30.04 -9.72
C VAL A 47 -3.12 -28.89 -9.37
N GLU A 48 -1.82 -29.15 -9.28
CA GLU A 48 -0.82 -28.13 -8.96
C GLU A 48 -0.70 -27.07 -10.06
N ARG A 49 -0.81 -27.47 -11.33
CA ARG A 49 -0.87 -26.53 -12.46
C ARG A 49 -2.03 -25.54 -12.29
N ARG A 50 -3.24 -26.04 -12.01
CA ARG A 50 -4.41 -25.17 -11.78
C ARG A 50 -4.24 -24.25 -10.57
N ARG A 51 -3.61 -24.72 -9.50
CA ARG A 51 -3.28 -23.89 -8.33
C ARG A 51 -2.33 -22.74 -8.74
N ARG A 52 -1.28 -23.05 -9.51
CA ARG A 52 -0.33 -22.04 -10.02
C ARG A 52 -1.01 -21.04 -10.96
N ASP A 53 -1.92 -21.49 -11.83
CA ASP A 53 -2.66 -20.61 -12.74
C ASP A 53 -3.56 -19.63 -11.95
N LYS A 54 -4.23 -20.09 -10.89
CA LYS A 54 -4.99 -19.22 -9.98
C LYS A 54 -4.08 -18.18 -9.32
N ILE A 55 -2.94 -18.60 -8.76
CA ILE A 55 -1.98 -17.67 -8.12
C ILE A 55 -1.52 -16.61 -9.14
N ASN A 56 -1.15 -17.01 -10.35
CA ASN A 56 -0.71 -16.09 -11.39
C ASN A 56 -1.82 -15.11 -11.79
N THR A 57 -3.06 -15.59 -11.88
CA THR A 57 -4.23 -14.74 -12.18
C THR A 57 -4.43 -13.66 -11.12
N TRP A 58 -4.31 -14.02 -9.83
CA TRP A 58 -4.42 -13.04 -8.74
C TRP A 58 -3.26 -12.03 -8.73
N ILE A 59 -2.03 -12.47 -9.01
CA ILE A 59 -0.88 -11.57 -9.12
C ILE A 59 -1.07 -10.60 -10.30
N MET A 60 -1.56 -11.07 -11.44
CA MET A 60 -1.85 -10.20 -12.59
C MET A 60 -2.95 -9.19 -12.28
N LYS A 61 -4.06 -9.61 -11.63
CA LYS A 61 -5.10 -8.69 -11.17
C LYS A 61 -4.56 -7.65 -10.20
N LEU A 62 -3.71 -8.05 -9.25
CA LEU A 62 -3.07 -7.14 -8.32
C LEU A 62 -2.22 -6.08 -9.07
N ALA A 63 -1.45 -6.50 -10.08
CA ALA A 63 -0.66 -5.59 -10.91
C ALA A 63 -1.50 -4.55 -11.66
N THR A 64 -2.80 -4.80 -11.90
CA THR A 64 -3.72 -3.82 -12.52
C THR A 64 -4.18 -2.71 -11.60
N VAL A 65 -4.24 -2.98 -10.30
CA VAL A 65 -4.74 -2.02 -9.30
C VAL A 65 -3.60 -1.23 -8.66
N VAL A 66 -2.39 -1.80 -8.64
CA VAL A 66 -1.20 -1.17 -8.05
C VAL A 66 -0.61 -0.16 -9.04
N PRO A 67 -0.46 1.12 -8.65
CA PRO A 67 0.25 2.12 -9.44
C PRO A 67 1.67 1.66 -9.78
N ASP A 68 2.22 2.13 -10.90
CA ASP A 68 3.59 1.83 -11.35
C ASP A 68 3.86 0.35 -11.74
N CYS A 69 2.87 -0.53 -11.68
CA CYS A 69 2.91 -1.88 -12.26
C CYS A 69 2.34 -1.94 -13.69
N GLN A 70 1.56 -0.93 -14.11
CA GLN A 70 0.93 -0.88 -15.44
C GLN A 70 1.87 -0.38 -16.55
N MET A 71 2.77 0.57 -16.23
CA MET A 71 3.67 1.22 -17.21
C MET A 71 4.84 0.32 -17.66
N ASP A 72 5.14 -0.75 -16.92
CA ASP A 72 6.31 -1.60 -17.11
C ASP A 72 5.99 -2.89 -17.88
N GLN A 73 4.84 -2.92 -18.56
CA GLN A 73 4.45 -4.01 -19.48
C GLN A 73 5.27 -4.00 -20.79
N SER A 74 6.16 -3.02 -20.96
CA SER A 74 7.12 -2.94 -22.06
C SER A 74 8.25 -3.98 -21.88
N LYS A 75 7.96 -5.22 -22.29
CA LYS A 75 8.91 -6.26 -22.75
C LYS A 75 9.88 -6.89 -21.75
N GLN A 76 10.00 -6.43 -20.51
CA GLN A 76 10.53 -7.23 -19.39
C GLN A 76 9.59 -7.10 -18.19
N GLY A 77 8.43 -7.74 -18.33
CA GLY A 77 7.31 -7.61 -17.41
C GLY A 77 7.71 -7.73 -15.95
N THR A 78 7.22 -6.79 -15.15
CA THR A 78 7.39 -6.71 -13.71
C THR A 78 7.31 -8.10 -13.08
N SER A 79 8.38 -8.52 -12.42
CA SER A 79 8.44 -9.85 -11.82
C SER A 79 7.31 -10.03 -10.81
N LYS A 80 6.85 -11.27 -10.60
CA LYS A 80 5.83 -11.58 -9.57
C LYS A 80 6.23 -11.01 -8.20
N GLY A 81 7.52 -11.04 -7.88
CA GLY A 81 8.08 -10.42 -6.67
C GLY A 81 7.98 -8.88 -6.70
N GLY A 82 8.28 -8.25 -7.84
CA GLY A 82 8.15 -6.79 -8.00
C GLY A 82 6.71 -6.29 -7.85
N VAL A 83 5.73 -7.03 -8.39
CA VAL A 83 4.30 -6.72 -8.19
C VAL A 83 3.93 -6.80 -6.71
N LEU A 84 4.35 -7.86 -6.02
CA LEU A 84 4.04 -8.04 -4.59
C LEU A 84 4.71 -6.96 -3.73
N SER A 85 5.95 -6.58 -4.03
CA SER A 85 6.66 -5.49 -3.32
C SER A 85 5.95 -4.16 -3.49
N LYS A 86 5.68 -3.76 -4.75
CA LYS A 86 4.97 -2.51 -5.05
C LYS A 86 3.57 -2.48 -4.45
N ALA A 87 2.87 -3.61 -4.43
CA ALA A 87 1.56 -3.73 -3.81
C ALA A 87 1.63 -3.46 -2.30
N LEU A 88 2.63 -4.02 -1.62
CA LEU A 88 2.83 -3.80 -0.20
C LEU A 88 3.16 -2.33 0.10
N ASP A 89 4.08 -1.73 -0.66
CA ASP A 89 4.45 -0.32 -0.53
C ASP A 89 3.24 0.59 -0.75
N HIS A 90 2.42 0.28 -1.76
CA HIS A 90 1.20 1.03 -2.05
C HIS A 90 0.17 0.92 -0.91
N ILE A 91 -0.02 -0.26 -0.32
CA ILE A 91 -0.92 -0.43 0.83
C ILE A 91 -0.43 0.37 2.04
N ILE A 92 0.87 0.35 2.32
CA ILE A 92 1.45 1.15 3.41
C ILE A 92 1.24 2.64 3.14
N LYS A 93 1.52 3.09 1.92
CA LYS A 93 1.30 4.48 1.50
C LYS A 93 -0.16 4.89 1.67
N LEU A 94 -1.12 4.06 1.22
CA LEU A 94 -2.55 4.34 1.36
C LEU A 94 -2.96 4.44 2.83
N ARG A 95 -2.45 3.57 3.71
CA ARG A 95 -2.71 3.67 5.15
C ARG A 95 -2.20 4.99 5.72
N THR A 96 -0.95 5.33 5.47
CA THR A 96 -0.36 6.59 5.93
C THR A 96 -1.09 7.80 5.35
N GLN A 97 -1.52 7.76 4.09
CA GLN A 97 -2.31 8.82 3.47
C GLN A 97 -3.68 8.96 4.12
N ASN A 98 -4.38 7.85 4.41
CA ASN A 98 -5.66 7.88 5.11
C ASN A 98 -5.53 8.47 6.52
N ASP A 99 -4.48 8.09 7.26
CA ASP A 99 -4.22 8.64 8.59
C ASP A 99 -3.97 10.16 8.53
N ARG A 100 -3.13 10.62 7.60
CA ARG A 100 -2.87 12.05 7.37
C ARG A 100 -4.12 12.81 6.90
N MET A 101 -4.95 12.19 6.08
CA MET A 101 -6.23 12.78 5.65
C MET A 101 -7.16 12.97 6.85
N ALA A 102 -7.22 12.00 7.77
CA ALA A 102 -8.02 12.13 8.99
C ALA A 102 -7.55 13.32 9.86
N ASP A 103 -6.24 13.52 10.00
CA ASP A 103 -5.69 14.67 10.72
C ASP A 103 -5.97 16.00 9.99
N THR A 104 -5.86 15.99 8.67
CA THR A 104 -6.17 17.18 7.84
C THR A 104 -7.64 17.58 7.96
N ILE A 105 -8.56 16.62 8.00
CA ILE A 105 -10.00 16.88 8.20
C ILE A 105 -10.24 17.52 9.57
N LYS A 106 -9.64 16.99 10.64
CA LYS A 106 -9.78 17.58 11.98
C LYS A 106 -9.25 19.01 12.04
N GLU A 107 -8.11 19.28 11.41
CA GLU A 107 -7.56 20.63 11.36
C GLU A 107 -8.44 21.57 10.53
N GLN A 108 -9.01 21.09 9.41
CA GLN A 108 -9.97 21.86 8.63
C GLN A 108 -11.21 22.22 9.45
N GLU A 109 -11.77 21.28 10.21
CA GLU A 109 -12.88 21.54 11.12
C GLU A 109 -12.53 22.60 12.17
N ARG A 110 -11.32 22.51 12.76
CA ARG A 110 -10.81 23.51 13.72
C ARG A 110 -10.72 24.90 13.10
N ILE A 111 -10.13 25.00 11.90
CA ILE A 111 -10.00 26.26 11.16
C ILE A 111 -11.37 26.84 10.80
N LEU A 112 -12.34 26.01 10.43
CA LEU A 112 -13.71 26.47 10.12
C LEU A 112 -14.37 27.10 11.34
N VAL A 113 -14.27 26.46 12.51
CA VAL A 113 -14.81 27.02 13.77
C VAL A 113 -14.09 28.33 14.13
N GLU A 114 -12.76 28.37 14.04
CA GLU A 114 -11.97 29.58 14.29
C GLU A 114 -12.37 30.72 13.35
N ASN A 115 -12.55 30.43 12.06
CA ASN A 115 -12.99 31.40 11.07
C ASN A 115 -14.40 31.93 11.37
N GLN A 116 -15.31 31.07 11.83
CA GLN A 116 -16.66 31.48 12.22
C GLN A 116 -16.63 32.43 13.42
N VAL A 117 -15.83 32.13 14.45
CA VAL A 117 -15.67 32.99 15.63
C VAL A 117 -15.07 34.34 15.24
N LEU A 118 -14.03 34.35 14.41
CA LEU A 118 -13.42 35.59 13.93
C LEU A 118 -14.42 36.45 13.14
N ARG A 119 -15.25 35.85 12.30
CA ARG A 119 -16.31 36.57 11.58
C ARG A 119 -17.33 37.21 12.52
N GLN A 120 -17.76 36.48 13.55
CA GLN A 120 -18.66 37.02 14.58
C GLN A 120 -18.03 38.20 15.34
N GLN A 121 -16.74 38.10 15.66
CA GLN A 121 -16.02 39.17 16.34
C GLN A 121 -15.89 40.43 15.47
N VAL A 122 -15.58 40.27 14.18
CA VAL A 122 -15.55 41.38 13.21
C VAL A 122 -16.91 42.06 13.12
N GLU A 123 -17.99 41.28 13.05
CA GLU A 123 -19.35 41.85 12.98
C GLU A 123 -19.71 42.63 14.23
N LYS A 124 -19.41 42.09 15.41
CA LYS A 124 -19.62 42.79 16.69
C LYS A 124 -18.85 44.10 16.74
N LEU A 125 -17.56 44.09 16.39
CA LEU A 125 -16.74 45.30 16.38
C LEU A 125 -17.24 46.34 15.37
N ARG A 126 -17.79 45.90 14.23
CA ARG A 126 -18.43 46.81 13.27
C ARG A 126 -19.69 47.44 13.84
N GLN A 127 -20.53 46.66 14.52
CA GLN A 127 -21.73 47.16 15.17
C GLN A 127 -21.40 48.15 16.29
N ASP A 128 -20.45 47.81 17.17
CA ASP A 128 -19.99 48.68 18.26
C ASP A 128 -19.42 50.00 17.70
N ASN A 129 -18.61 49.94 16.64
CA ASN A 129 -18.10 51.14 15.97
C ASN A 129 -19.22 52.01 15.38
N ALA A 130 -20.23 51.40 14.75
CA ALA A 130 -21.35 52.14 14.18
C ALA A 130 -22.15 52.88 15.26
N ILE A 131 -22.40 52.22 16.41
CA ILE A 131 -23.09 52.84 17.56
C ILE A 131 -22.25 54.00 18.12
N LEU A 132 -20.94 53.80 18.31
CA LEU A 132 -20.06 54.86 18.81
C LEU A 132 -20.02 56.05 17.85
N GLN A 133 -19.95 55.82 16.54
CA GLN A 133 -20.01 56.89 15.55
C GLN A 133 -21.35 57.65 15.60
N ALA A 134 -22.48 56.96 15.70
CA ALA A 134 -23.79 57.58 15.83
C ALA A 134 -23.90 58.43 17.11
N ASN A 135 -23.41 57.93 18.24
CA ASN A 135 -23.39 58.67 19.51
C ASN A 135 -22.53 59.92 19.44
N LEU A 136 -21.37 59.85 18.78
CA LEU A 136 -20.51 61.02 18.57
C LEU A 136 -21.18 62.07 17.68
N GLN A 137 -21.87 61.64 16.61
CA GLN A 137 -22.63 62.54 15.75
C GLN A 137 -23.78 63.21 16.51
N PHE A 138 -24.57 62.43 17.26
CA PHE A 138 -25.68 62.96 18.06
C PHE A 138 -25.21 63.99 19.09
N ARG A 139 -24.12 63.71 19.82
CA ARG A 139 -23.56 64.69 20.77
C ARG A 139 -23.03 65.94 20.08
N HIS A 140 -22.50 65.82 18.86
CA HIS A 140 -22.06 66.98 18.09
C HIS A 140 -23.23 67.84 17.63
N THR A 141 -24.34 67.23 17.17
CA THR A 141 -25.53 67.98 16.77
C THR A 141 -26.20 68.68 17.95
N GLU A 142 -26.31 68.04 19.11
CA GLU A 142 -26.86 68.69 20.31
C GLU A 142 -26.03 69.89 20.78
N HIS A 143 -24.70 69.83 20.62
CA HIS A 143 -23.84 70.96 20.96
C HIS A 143 -24.09 72.17 20.04
N LEU A 144 -24.22 71.93 18.73
CA LEU A 144 -24.51 72.96 17.74
C LEU A 144 -25.90 73.59 17.94
N GLU A 145 -26.90 72.79 18.31
CA GLU A 145 -28.24 73.30 18.64
C GLU A 145 -28.24 74.16 19.91
N HIS A 146 -27.43 73.79 20.92
CA HIS A 146 -27.30 74.59 22.14
C HIS A 146 -26.62 75.93 21.87
N ASP A 147 -25.53 75.92 21.09
CA ASP A 147 -24.78 77.13 20.73
C ASP A 147 -25.64 78.11 19.91
N HIS A 148 -26.44 77.62 18.95
CA HIS A 148 -27.38 78.46 18.19
C HIS A 148 -28.49 79.07 19.04
N LYS A 149 -28.92 78.38 20.10
CA LYS A 149 -29.97 78.87 20.99
C LYS A 149 -29.47 80.00 21.90
N ILE A 150 -28.19 79.96 22.28
CA ILE A 150 -27.55 81.02 23.07
C ILE A 150 -27.31 82.29 22.22
N GLU A 151 -27.00 82.15 20.92
CA GLU A 151 -26.83 83.30 20.02
C GLU A 151 -28.16 83.99 19.61
N SER A 152 -29.30 83.36 19.87
CA SER A 152 -30.62 83.83 19.44
C SER A 152 -31.41 84.57 20.54
N ASP A 153 -30.95 84.52 21.79
CA ASP A 153 -31.52 85.23 22.97
C ASP A 153 -30.69 86.47 23.33
#